data_AF-A0A1H3UR57-F1
#
_entry.id   AF-A0A1H3UR57-F1
#
_cell.length_a   1.000
_cell.length_b   1.000
_cell.length_c   1.000
_cell.angle_alpha   90.00
_cell.angle_beta   90.00
_cell.angle_gamma   90.00
#
_symmetry.space_group_name_H-M   'P 1'
#
loop_
_entity.id
_entity.type
_entity.pdbx_description
1 polymer ?
#
loop_
_entity_poly.entity_id
_entity_poly.type
_entity_poly.pdbx_seq_one_letter_code
_entity_poly.pdbx_strand_id
1 'polypeptide(L)'
;MRRAISITVLSAVAGLAQAQSASPYDCSNFLTYGTSVEKTRSDFHASPETQAWNWFVCLNQPTAQGSPNRVWEGLKPSSQVFLPNGAPPQPYLPEQPAPDAVLEQARQLGMNLDRTFHDLDSTLQVDGLPLLMGGQVPEAQRGQPVRFLLQMGQGTFDYIVQKQVYNMNGQYALTSDLKFPETSWEVKTSWIWIGTDATFKQQLENDGYYVIQAYYPHQNQYQVGYAALSGMHVINKLSPEWIWTTFENVNNHKYTVTNAVPATPMTNTTGPTPPSIPVNSSFQGNYPDLSKYELIGVEFKPVTQVLANSQLESAFQDTSSCLACHGTAAYSKQKGYFNFAMKEDGGIVYPTTPLPASDFADYNKLDFVWSLKRAQWQR
;
A
#
# COMPACT_ATOMS: atom_id res chain seq x y z
N MET A 1 -70.27 -0.63 -28.99
CA MET A 1 -70.48 -1.89 -28.22
C MET A 1 -69.28 -2.11 -27.29
N ARG A 2 -69.43 -2.99 -26.28
CA ARG A 2 -68.41 -3.65 -25.43
C ARG A 2 -67.07 -3.91 -26.16
N ARG A 3 -65.87 -4.12 -25.59
CA ARG A 3 -65.19 -4.11 -24.25
C ARG A 3 -63.76 -4.66 -24.55
N ALA A 4 -62.78 -4.39 -23.66
CA ALA A 4 -61.58 -5.25 -23.38
C ALA A 4 -60.52 -5.41 -24.52
N ILE A 5 -59.24 -5.79 -24.29
CA ILE A 5 -58.40 -5.86 -23.06
C ILE A 5 -56.89 -5.66 -23.41
N SER A 6 -56.04 -5.46 -22.39
CA SER A 6 -54.57 -5.29 -22.45
C SER A 6 -53.75 -6.53 -22.88
N ILE A 7 -52.47 -6.33 -23.24
CA ILE A 7 -51.29 -6.91 -22.54
C ILE A 7 -49.95 -6.29 -23.02
N THR A 8 -49.00 -6.24 -22.10
CA THR A 8 -47.64 -5.65 -22.14
C THR A 8 -46.62 -6.43 -22.98
N VAL A 9 -45.57 -5.76 -23.46
CA VAL A 9 -44.20 -6.31 -23.52
C VAL A 9 -43.20 -5.25 -23.06
N LEU A 10 -42.36 -5.59 -22.08
CA LEU A 10 -41.21 -4.79 -21.63
C LEU A 10 -40.02 -5.00 -22.57
N SER A 11 -39.23 -3.93 -22.78
CA SER A 11 -37.84 -4.02 -23.23
C SER A 11 -36.97 -2.98 -22.53
N ALA A 12 -36.82 -3.10 -21.21
CA ALA A 12 -35.79 -2.38 -20.46
C ALA A 12 -34.52 -3.23 -20.46
N VAL A 13 -33.53 -2.86 -21.29
CA VAL A 13 -32.17 -3.41 -21.19
C VAL A 13 -31.37 -2.47 -20.31
N ALA A 14 -30.83 -3.00 -19.22
CA ALA A 14 -30.10 -2.23 -18.23
C ALA A 14 -28.77 -1.72 -18.81
N GLY A 15 -28.59 -0.41 -18.78
CA GLY A 15 -27.37 0.30 -19.15
C GLY A 15 -26.97 1.33 -18.11
N LEU A 16 -27.20 1.03 -16.83
CA LEU A 16 -26.77 1.87 -15.71
C LEU A 16 -25.33 1.51 -15.32
N ALA A 17 -24.38 1.98 -16.13
CA ALA A 17 -23.11 2.39 -15.58
C ALA A 17 -23.40 3.53 -14.60
N GLN A 18 -23.49 3.23 -13.31
CA GLN A 18 -23.55 4.27 -12.29
C GLN A 18 -22.24 5.03 -12.37
N ALA A 19 -22.28 6.22 -12.97
CA ALA A 19 -21.19 7.16 -12.87
C ALA A 19 -20.95 7.40 -11.38
N GLN A 20 -19.80 6.92 -10.88
CA GLN A 20 -19.30 7.34 -9.57
C GLN A 20 -19.39 8.87 -9.53
N SER A 21 -20.00 9.43 -8.49
CA SER A 21 -20.05 10.87 -8.33
C SER A 21 -18.63 11.41 -8.42
N ALA A 22 -18.40 12.29 -9.41
CA ALA A 22 -17.08 12.87 -9.62
C ALA A 22 -16.57 13.44 -8.30
N SER A 23 -15.35 13.02 -7.92
CA SER A 23 -14.73 13.54 -6.70
C SER A 23 -14.75 15.07 -6.75
N PRO A 24 -15.22 15.78 -5.70
CA PRO A 24 -15.11 17.24 -5.65
C PRO A 24 -13.65 17.69 -5.56
N TYR A 25 -12.72 16.78 -5.26
CA TYR A 25 -11.28 16.99 -5.33
C TYR A 25 -10.75 16.61 -6.71
N ASP A 26 -10.00 17.53 -7.33
CA ASP A 26 -9.34 17.28 -8.61
C ASP A 26 -8.18 16.29 -8.46
N CYS A 27 -8.37 15.08 -8.99
CA CYS A 27 -7.33 14.07 -9.04
C CYS A 27 -6.30 14.31 -10.17
N SER A 28 -6.44 15.35 -10.99
CA SER A 28 -5.43 15.69 -11.99
C SER A 28 -4.11 16.05 -11.30
N ASN A 29 -3.03 15.33 -11.65
CA ASN A 29 -1.68 15.60 -11.15
C ASN A 29 -1.54 15.59 -9.61
N PHE A 30 -2.38 14.87 -8.86
CA PHE A 30 -2.34 14.89 -7.39
C PHE A 30 -0.99 14.40 -6.82
N LEU A 31 -0.30 13.49 -7.52
CA LEU A 31 1.05 13.01 -7.18
C LEU A 31 2.13 14.12 -7.29
N THR A 32 1.82 15.24 -7.95
CA THR A 32 2.65 16.45 -7.97
C THR A 32 1.94 17.64 -7.31
N TYR A 33 0.94 17.36 -6.47
CA TYR A 33 0.13 18.36 -5.74
C TYR A 33 -0.60 19.38 -6.64
N GLY A 34 -1.05 18.93 -7.81
CA GLY A 34 -1.89 19.73 -8.72
C GLY A 34 -1.15 20.96 -9.25
N THR A 35 -1.80 22.13 -9.16
CA THR A 35 -1.30 23.40 -9.71
C THR A 35 -0.61 24.31 -8.69
N SER A 36 -0.69 24.02 -7.38
CA SER A 36 0.05 24.73 -6.33
C SER A 36 0.21 23.85 -5.10
N VAL A 37 1.46 23.49 -4.81
CA VAL A 37 1.84 22.72 -3.61
C VAL A 37 1.53 23.50 -2.33
N GLU A 38 1.62 24.83 -2.33
CA GLU A 38 1.27 25.69 -1.21
C GLU A 38 -0.22 25.62 -0.90
N LYS A 39 -1.08 25.59 -1.94
CA LYS A 39 -2.51 25.37 -1.75
C LYS A 39 -2.78 23.98 -1.18
N THR A 40 -2.21 22.92 -1.76
CA THR A 40 -2.41 21.56 -1.21
C THR A 40 -1.90 21.43 0.23
N ARG A 41 -0.79 22.10 0.59
CA ARG A 41 -0.26 22.17 1.95
C ARG A 41 -1.20 22.94 2.90
N SER A 42 -1.78 24.04 2.43
CA SER A 42 -2.79 24.81 3.18
C SER A 42 -4.07 23.99 3.40
N ASP A 43 -4.59 23.34 2.36
CA ASP A 43 -5.79 22.49 2.44
C ASP A 43 -5.54 21.28 3.35
N PHE A 44 -4.37 20.64 3.25
CA PHE A 44 -3.93 19.57 4.14
C PHE A 44 -3.89 20.03 5.61
N HIS A 45 -3.30 21.19 5.91
CA HIS A 45 -3.26 21.70 7.29
C HIS A 45 -4.63 22.12 7.83
N ALA A 46 -5.60 22.43 6.96
CA ALA A 46 -6.98 22.69 7.35
C ALA A 46 -7.77 21.41 7.66
N SER A 47 -7.53 20.30 6.94
CA SER A 47 -8.12 18.99 7.25
C SER A 47 -7.26 17.83 6.72
N PRO A 48 -6.33 17.30 7.56
CA PRO A 48 -5.42 16.22 7.18
C PRO A 48 -6.16 14.96 6.72
N GLU A 49 -7.22 14.58 7.43
CA GLU A 49 -7.99 13.37 7.21
C GLU A 49 -8.81 13.44 5.92
N THR A 50 -9.40 14.60 5.60
CA THR A 50 -10.08 14.84 4.32
C THR A 50 -9.09 14.76 3.17
N GLN A 51 -7.90 15.33 3.32
CA GLN A 51 -6.89 15.32 2.27
C GLN A 51 -6.25 13.92 2.09
N ALA A 52 -6.10 13.15 3.17
CA ALA A 52 -5.71 11.73 3.11
C ALA A 52 -6.73 10.90 2.32
N TRP A 53 -8.03 11.09 2.61
CA TRP A 53 -9.11 10.43 1.88
C TRP A 53 -9.18 10.85 0.40
N ASN A 54 -8.98 12.14 0.08
CA ASN A 54 -8.87 12.61 -1.29
C ASN A 54 -7.75 11.87 -2.05
N TRP A 55 -6.57 11.70 -1.44
CA TRP A 55 -5.47 10.94 -2.06
C TRP A 55 -5.80 9.45 -2.22
N PHE A 56 -6.42 8.82 -1.23
CA PHE A 56 -6.84 7.42 -1.32
C PHE A 56 -7.89 7.20 -2.43
N VAL A 57 -8.84 8.12 -2.57
CA VAL A 57 -9.81 8.14 -3.69
C VAL A 57 -9.07 8.27 -5.02
N CYS A 58 -8.15 9.22 -5.17
CA CYS A 58 -7.42 9.44 -6.42
C CYS A 58 -6.51 8.26 -6.79
N LEU A 59 -5.83 7.65 -5.82
CA LEU A 59 -5.06 6.41 -6.01
C LEU A 59 -5.95 5.27 -6.53
N ASN A 60 -7.21 5.22 -6.11
CA ASN A 60 -8.19 4.19 -6.52
C ASN A 60 -9.10 4.61 -7.70
N GLN A 61 -8.86 5.77 -8.34
CA GLN A 61 -9.50 6.07 -9.63
C GLN A 61 -8.94 5.18 -10.74
N PRO A 62 -9.72 4.88 -11.81
CA PRO A 62 -9.17 4.27 -13.02
C PRO A 62 -8.04 5.11 -13.64
N THR A 63 -6.98 4.48 -14.17
CA THR A 63 -5.87 5.20 -14.82
C THR A 63 -6.29 6.01 -16.06
N ALA A 64 -7.35 5.58 -16.73
CA ALA A 64 -7.97 6.23 -17.87
C ALA A 64 -9.46 5.83 -17.95
N GLN A 65 -10.25 6.56 -18.74
CA GLN A 65 -11.66 6.20 -18.95
C GLN A 65 -11.78 4.79 -19.54
N GLY A 66 -12.51 3.90 -18.85
CA GLY A 66 -12.67 2.50 -19.23
C GLY A 66 -11.50 1.58 -18.85
N SER A 67 -10.44 2.09 -18.23
CA SER A 67 -9.34 1.27 -17.72
C SER A 67 -9.80 0.42 -16.52
N PRO A 68 -9.45 -0.88 -16.47
CA PRO A 68 -9.70 -1.73 -15.30
C PRO A 68 -8.70 -1.49 -14.15
N ASN A 69 -7.54 -0.88 -14.44
CA ASN A 69 -6.44 -0.69 -13.49
C ASN A 69 -6.60 0.66 -12.77
N ARG A 70 -6.30 0.70 -11.47
CA ARG A 70 -6.30 1.93 -10.65
C ARG A 70 -5.00 2.72 -10.79
N VAL A 71 -5.01 4.02 -10.46
CA VAL A 71 -3.81 4.87 -10.52
C VAL A 71 -2.65 4.28 -9.71
N TRP A 72 -2.91 3.73 -8.53
CA TRP A 72 -1.85 3.10 -7.72
C TRP A 72 -1.26 1.85 -8.40
N GLU A 73 -2.02 1.13 -9.23
CA GLU A 73 -1.53 -0.07 -9.92
C GLU A 73 -0.44 0.26 -10.95
N GLY A 74 -0.44 1.48 -11.51
CA GLY A 74 0.62 1.96 -12.44
C GLY A 74 1.87 2.50 -11.76
N LEU A 75 1.97 2.47 -10.42
CA LEU A 75 3.16 2.93 -9.69
C LEU A 75 4.26 1.87 -9.76
N LYS A 76 5.50 2.30 -10.03
CA LYS A 76 6.66 1.41 -10.20
C LYS A 76 6.87 0.50 -8.98
N PRO A 77 6.75 -0.83 -9.10
CA PRO A 77 7.01 -1.74 -7.99
C PRO A 77 8.49 -1.79 -7.66
N SER A 78 8.81 -1.89 -6.36
CA SER A 78 10.18 -1.90 -5.85
C SER A 78 11.02 -3.07 -6.38
N SER A 79 10.41 -4.19 -6.77
CA SER A 79 11.11 -5.31 -7.43
C SER A 79 11.61 -4.98 -8.85
N GLN A 80 11.07 -3.93 -9.50
CA GLN A 80 11.59 -3.36 -10.75
C GLN A 80 12.61 -2.22 -10.53
N VAL A 81 12.87 -1.82 -9.28
CA VAL A 81 13.80 -0.73 -8.92
C VAL A 81 15.08 -1.30 -8.31
N PHE A 82 14.95 -2.20 -7.34
CA PHE A 82 16.07 -2.81 -6.62
C PHE A 82 16.41 -4.18 -7.22
N LEU A 83 16.97 -4.14 -8.44
CA LEU A 83 17.17 -5.34 -9.26
C LEU A 83 18.25 -6.29 -8.69
N PRO A 84 18.19 -7.59 -9.05
CA PRO A 84 19.25 -8.56 -8.79
C PRO A 84 20.64 -8.05 -9.21
N ASN A 85 21.66 -8.35 -8.40
CA ASN A 85 23.04 -7.89 -8.62
C ASN A 85 23.18 -6.36 -8.76
N GLY A 86 22.29 -5.58 -8.11
CA GLY A 86 22.37 -4.12 -8.08
C GLY A 86 22.29 -3.45 -9.45
N ALA A 87 21.68 -4.12 -10.43
CA ALA A 87 21.58 -3.63 -11.81
C ALA A 87 20.77 -2.32 -11.89
N PRO A 88 21.07 -1.43 -12.84
CA PRO A 88 20.28 -0.21 -13.05
C PRO A 88 18.85 -0.56 -13.47
N PRO A 89 17.83 0.06 -12.86
CA PRO A 89 16.44 -0.18 -13.25
C PRO A 89 16.14 0.39 -14.64
N GLN A 90 15.17 -0.21 -15.31
CA GLN A 90 14.59 0.37 -16.53
C GLN A 90 13.80 1.64 -16.19
N PRO A 91 13.57 2.56 -17.16
CA PRO A 91 12.78 3.77 -16.97
C PRO A 91 11.42 3.55 -16.26
N TYR A 92 10.87 4.62 -15.69
CA TYR A 92 9.60 4.57 -14.95
C TYR A 92 8.47 3.98 -15.80
N LEU A 93 8.34 4.46 -17.04
CA LEU A 93 7.44 3.95 -18.07
C LEU A 93 8.22 3.53 -19.34
N PRO A 94 7.73 2.53 -20.10
CA PRO A 94 6.55 1.71 -19.80
C PRO A 94 6.76 0.80 -18.58
N GLU A 95 5.65 0.36 -17.98
CA GLU A 95 5.69 -0.68 -16.95
C GLU A 95 6.32 -1.96 -17.54
N GLN A 96 7.17 -2.67 -16.79
CA GLN A 96 7.67 -3.96 -17.26
C GLN A 96 6.53 -4.99 -17.19
N PRO A 97 6.33 -5.82 -18.24
CA PRO A 97 5.35 -6.88 -18.18
C PRO A 97 5.72 -7.91 -17.11
N ALA A 98 4.71 -8.63 -16.60
CA ALA A 98 4.95 -9.81 -15.79
C ALA A 98 5.73 -10.88 -16.59
N PRO A 99 6.50 -11.76 -15.92
CA PRO A 99 7.28 -12.81 -16.58
C PRO A 99 6.44 -13.66 -17.55
N ASP A 100 7.04 -14.11 -18.66
CA ASP A 100 6.31 -14.90 -19.68
C ASP A 100 5.58 -16.12 -19.09
N ALA A 101 6.22 -16.81 -18.13
CA ALA A 101 5.62 -17.94 -17.41
C ALA A 101 4.34 -17.55 -16.62
N VAL A 102 4.28 -16.33 -16.07
CA VAL A 102 3.07 -15.79 -15.42
C VAL A 102 1.99 -15.55 -16.46
N LEU A 103 2.33 -14.95 -17.60
CA LEU A 103 1.37 -14.66 -18.68
C LEU A 103 0.84 -15.93 -19.36
N GLU A 104 1.68 -16.96 -19.50
CA GLU A 104 1.27 -18.29 -19.99
C GLU A 104 0.30 -18.97 -19.01
N GLN A 105 0.61 -18.98 -17.71
CA GLN A 105 -0.28 -19.55 -16.69
C GLN A 105 -1.59 -18.75 -16.58
N ALA A 106 -1.52 -17.41 -16.60
CA ALA A 106 -2.70 -16.54 -16.62
C ALA A 106 -3.63 -16.85 -17.82
N ARG A 107 -3.05 -17.08 -19.01
CA ARG A 107 -3.81 -17.47 -20.21
C ARG A 107 -4.51 -18.82 -20.04
N GLN A 108 -3.85 -19.81 -19.43
CA GLN A 108 -4.45 -21.12 -19.11
C GLN A 108 -5.57 -21.01 -18.07
N LEU A 109 -5.45 -20.07 -17.13
CA LEU A 109 -6.44 -19.77 -16.10
C LEU A 109 -7.60 -18.87 -16.58
N GLY A 110 -7.60 -18.43 -17.84
CA GLY A 110 -8.63 -17.53 -18.40
C GLY A 110 -8.63 -16.13 -17.78
N MET A 111 -7.49 -15.69 -17.24
CA MET A 111 -7.32 -14.37 -16.62
C MET A 111 -7.23 -13.26 -17.67
N ASN A 112 -7.55 -12.03 -17.26
CA ASN A 112 -7.56 -10.88 -18.16
C ASN A 112 -6.13 -10.39 -18.43
N LEU A 113 -5.61 -10.61 -19.63
CA LEU A 113 -4.25 -10.21 -20.00
C LEU A 113 -4.07 -8.68 -20.23
N ASP A 114 -5.17 -7.91 -20.30
CA ASP A 114 -5.13 -6.44 -20.41
C ASP A 114 -5.04 -5.75 -19.04
N ARG A 115 -5.06 -6.51 -17.93
CA ARG A 115 -4.86 -6.00 -16.57
C ARG A 115 -3.42 -6.19 -16.10
N THR A 116 -2.95 -5.28 -15.25
CA THR A 116 -1.65 -5.42 -14.58
C THR A 116 -1.66 -6.67 -13.68
N PHE A 117 -0.52 -7.39 -13.65
CA PHE A 117 -0.27 -8.52 -12.78
C PHE A 117 0.78 -8.11 -11.75
N HIS A 118 0.41 -8.08 -10.48
CA HIS A 118 1.27 -7.55 -9.41
C HIS A 118 2.15 -8.62 -8.76
N ASP A 119 3.42 -8.28 -8.53
CA ASP A 119 4.41 -9.13 -7.86
C ASP A 119 4.31 -8.99 -6.33
N LEU A 120 3.65 -9.95 -5.68
CA LEU A 120 3.43 -9.97 -4.23
C LEU A 120 4.58 -10.70 -3.51
N ASP A 121 5.79 -10.18 -3.72
CA ASP A 121 7.07 -10.81 -3.38
C ASP A 121 7.34 -11.00 -1.87
N SER A 122 6.67 -10.22 -1.02
CA SER A 122 6.98 -10.14 0.40
C SER A 122 5.87 -10.71 1.28
N THR A 123 6.26 -11.36 2.38
CA THR A 123 5.36 -11.95 3.39
C THR A 123 5.70 -11.53 4.81
N LEU A 124 6.71 -10.67 5.00
CA LEU A 124 7.20 -10.27 6.32
C LEU A 124 6.87 -8.80 6.61
N GLN A 125 6.51 -8.54 7.86
CA GLN A 125 6.39 -7.19 8.40
C GLN A 125 7.75 -6.71 8.93
N VAL A 126 7.80 -5.50 9.49
CA VAL A 126 9.06 -4.87 9.92
C VAL A 126 9.75 -5.61 11.08
N ASP A 127 8.95 -6.38 11.83
CA ASP A 127 9.35 -7.27 12.93
C ASP A 127 9.92 -8.62 12.48
N GLY A 128 9.92 -8.91 11.18
CA GLY A 128 10.32 -10.18 10.61
C GLY A 128 9.28 -11.31 10.79
N LEU A 129 8.07 -11.01 11.26
CA LEU A 129 6.98 -11.97 11.41
C LEU A 129 5.97 -11.84 10.26
N PRO A 130 5.44 -12.95 9.73
CA PRO A 130 4.28 -12.91 8.85
C PRO A 130 3.00 -12.65 9.65
N LEU A 131 2.06 -11.94 9.04
CA LEU A 131 0.65 -12.04 9.43
C LEU A 131 0.03 -13.25 8.71
N LEU A 132 -0.75 -14.06 9.41
CA LEU A 132 -1.34 -15.29 8.86
C LEU A 132 -2.82 -15.12 8.51
N MET A 133 -3.21 -15.73 7.39
CA MET A 133 -4.60 -15.87 6.99
C MET A 133 -5.31 -16.93 7.83
N GLY A 134 -6.56 -16.67 8.21
CA GLY A 134 -7.33 -17.51 9.13
C GLY A 134 -8.82 -17.15 9.16
N GLY A 135 -9.55 -17.63 10.17
CA GLY A 135 -10.99 -17.41 10.24
C GLY A 135 -11.74 -18.03 9.06
N GLN A 136 -12.38 -17.19 8.25
CA GLN A 136 -13.29 -17.50 7.14
C GLN A 136 -12.59 -17.81 5.80
N VAL A 137 -11.26 -17.92 5.76
CA VAL A 137 -10.54 -18.36 4.55
C VAL A 137 -10.78 -19.86 4.26
N PRO A 138 -10.70 -20.30 2.98
CA PRO A 138 -10.68 -21.71 2.63
C PRO A 138 -9.55 -22.46 3.34
N GLU A 139 -9.74 -23.76 3.61
CA GLU A 139 -8.76 -24.54 4.40
C GLU A 139 -7.37 -24.58 3.75
N ALA A 140 -7.30 -24.60 2.41
CA ALA A 140 -6.03 -24.53 1.67
C ALA A 140 -5.27 -23.20 1.84
N GLN A 141 -5.96 -22.13 2.26
CA GLN A 141 -5.39 -20.81 2.53
C GLN A 141 -5.11 -20.57 4.03
N ARG A 142 -5.60 -21.43 4.93
CA ARG A 142 -5.41 -21.27 6.39
C ARG A 142 -3.93 -21.39 6.75
N GLY A 143 -3.41 -20.42 7.49
CA GLY A 143 -2.00 -20.36 7.88
C GLY A 143 -1.04 -19.93 6.77
N GLN A 144 -1.52 -19.62 5.55
CA GLN A 144 -0.71 -18.95 4.54
C GLN A 144 -0.49 -17.47 4.93
N PRO A 145 0.65 -16.86 4.59
CA PRO A 145 0.93 -15.48 4.95
C PRO A 145 0.13 -14.49 4.10
N VAL A 146 -0.28 -13.39 4.74
CA VAL A 146 -0.64 -12.13 4.06
C VAL A 146 0.59 -11.64 3.28
N ARG A 147 0.35 -11.13 2.08
CA ARG A 147 1.41 -10.66 1.18
C ARG A 147 1.49 -9.16 1.14
N PHE A 148 2.65 -8.62 0.76
CA PHE A 148 2.91 -7.20 0.68
C PHE A 148 3.49 -6.82 -0.68
N LEU A 149 3.10 -5.65 -1.16
CA LEU A 149 3.64 -4.99 -2.34
C LEU A 149 4.06 -3.57 -1.95
N LEU A 150 5.20 -3.12 -2.47
CA LEU A 150 5.74 -1.79 -2.24
C LEU A 150 6.05 -1.14 -3.58
N GLN A 151 5.41 0.00 -3.85
CA GLN A 151 5.48 0.75 -5.11
C GLN A 151 5.82 2.22 -4.85
N MET A 152 6.31 2.93 -5.86
CA MET A 152 6.73 4.33 -5.74
C MET A 152 6.27 5.21 -6.91
N GLY A 153 6.01 6.49 -6.58
CA GLY A 153 5.75 7.55 -7.55
C GLY A 153 6.97 7.90 -8.38
N GLN A 154 6.74 8.53 -9.54
CA GLN A 154 7.82 8.88 -10.46
C GLN A 154 8.89 9.78 -9.81
N GLY A 155 8.49 10.77 -9.00
CA GLY A 155 9.46 11.64 -8.31
C GLY A 155 10.41 10.90 -7.36
N THR A 156 9.92 9.86 -6.68
CA THR A 156 10.74 8.96 -5.85
C THR A 156 11.74 8.18 -6.71
N PHE A 157 11.25 7.57 -7.80
CA PHE A 157 12.06 6.78 -8.73
C PHE A 157 13.15 7.63 -9.41
N ASP A 158 12.77 8.78 -9.97
CA ASP A 158 13.68 9.67 -10.68
C ASP A 158 14.79 10.16 -9.73
N TYR A 159 14.47 10.45 -8.47
CA TYR A 159 15.46 10.80 -7.46
C TYR A 159 16.40 9.63 -7.12
N ILE A 160 15.87 8.41 -6.93
CA ILE A 160 16.66 7.20 -6.66
C ILE A 160 17.64 6.92 -7.79
N VAL A 161 17.22 7.06 -9.05
CA VAL A 161 18.06 6.89 -10.24
C VAL A 161 19.09 8.02 -10.36
N GLN A 162 18.67 9.28 -10.20
CA GLN A 162 19.56 10.45 -10.27
C GLN A 162 20.66 10.42 -9.20
N LYS A 163 20.34 9.96 -7.99
CA LYS A 163 21.31 9.77 -6.90
C LYS A 163 22.06 8.43 -6.96
N GLN A 164 21.72 7.56 -7.91
CA GLN A 164 22.27 6.23 -8.10
C GLN A 164 22.12 5.29 -6.88
N VAL A 165 21.14 5.53 -6.01
CA VAL A 165 20.92 4.78 -4.75
C VAL A 165 20.04 3.54 -4.90
N TYR A 166 19.69 3.15 -6.13
CA TYR A 166 18.99 1.90 -6.46
C TYR A 166 19.82 0.63 -6.14
N ASN A 167 21.12 0.77 -5.88
CA ASN A 167 21.98 -0.33 -5.45
C ASN A 167 22.81 0.05 -4.21
N MET A 168 23.37 -0.97 -3.54
CA MET A 168 24.18 -0.76 -2.33
C MET A 168 25.47 0.01 -2.61
N ASN A 169 26.01 -0.05 -3.83
CA ASN A 169 27.25 0.64 -4.18
C ASN A 169 27.04 2.17 -4.15
N GLY A 170 25.91 2.66 -4.65
CA GLY A 170 25.51 4.07 -4.54
C GLY A 170 25.19 4.50 -3.12
N GLN A 171 24.49 3.67 -2.34
CA GLN A 171 24.24 3.97 -0.91
C GLN A 171 25.54 3.97 -0.09
N TYR A 172 26.48 3.07 -0.40
CA TYR A 172 27.84 3.07 0.17
C TYR A 172 28.66 4.28 -0.29
N ALA A 173 28.37 4.88 -1.44
CA ALA A 173 29.04 6.09 -1.89
C ALA A 173 28.65 7.34 -1.09
N LEU A 174 27.45 7.37 -0.47
CA LEU A 174 26.89 8.55 0.21
C LEU A 174 27.86 9.26 1.18
N THR A 175 27.84 10.58 1.12
CA THR A 175 28.62 11.51 1.95
C THR A 175 27.75 12.54 2.69
N SER A 176 26.44 12.49 2.47
CA SER A 176 25.43 13.32 3.13
C SER A 176 24.08 12.62 3.11
N ASP A 177 23.15 13.11 3.92
CA ASP A 177 21.73 12.74 3.91
C ASP A 177 21.10 12.87 2.51
N LEU A 178 20.18 11.95 2.20
CA LEU A 178 19.22 12.11 1.12
C LEU A 178 18.11 13.08 1.52
N LYS A 179 17.60 13.81 0.52
CA LYS A 179 16.53 14.80 0.63
C LYS A 179 15.63 14.66 -0.59
N PHE A 180 14.60 13.85 -0.47
CA PHE A 180 13.69 13.54 -1.56
C PHE A 180 12.85 14.78 -1.94
N PRO A 181 12.53 14.97 -3.24
CA PRO A 181 11.73 16.10 -3.70
C PRO A 181 10.28 15.98 -3.26
N GLU A 182 9.54 17.09 -3.25
CA GLU A 182 8.12 17.12 -2.86
C GLU A 182 7.27 16.10 -3.63
N THR A 183 7.57 15.87 -4.91
CA THR A 183 6.91 14.88 -5.77
C THR A 183 7.17 13.40 -5.41
N SER A 184 7.73 13.12 -4.24
CA SER A 184 8.02 11.76 -3.78
C SER A 184 6.85 11.15 -3.03
N TRP A 185 6.46 9.96 -3.47
CA TRP A 185 5.40 9.12 -2.93
C TRP A 185 5.86 7.66 -2.87
N GLU A 186 5.51 6.95 -1.81
CA GLU A 186 5.51 5.48 -1.79
C GLU A 186 4.16 4.95 -1.29
N VAL A 187 3.78 3.77 -1.78
CA VAL A 187 2.58 3.04 -1.36
C VAL A 187 2.98 1.63 -0.99
N LYS A 188 2.61 1.19 0.22
CA LYS A 188 2.76 -0.21 0.67
C LYS A 188 1.38 -0.82 0.88
N THR A 189 1.05 -1.88 0.15
CA THR A 189 -0.24 -2.57 0.24
C THR A 189 -0.09 -3.96 0.86
N SER A 190 -1.12 -4.42 1.56
CA SER A 190 -1.23 -5.78 2.12
C SER A 190 -2.38 -6.54 1.47
N TRP A 191 -2.21 -7.86 1.35
CA TRP A 191 -3.00 -8.69 0.44
C TRP A 191 -3.37 -10.06 1.03
N ILE A 192 -4.67 -10.35 1.06
CA ILE A 192 -5.21 -11.69 1.29
C ILE A 192 -5.09 -12.44 -0.04
N TRP A 193 -4.35 -13.56 -0.06
CA TRP A 193 -4.18 -14.37 -1.27
C TRP A 193 -5.40 -15.26 -1.50
N ILE A 194 -5.95 -15.20 -2.71
CA ILE A 194 -7.15 -15.95 -3.11
C ILE A 194 -6.74 -17.17 -3.94
N GLY A 195 -5.68 -17.05 -4.74
CA GLY A 195 -5.36 -18.02 -5.79
C GLY A 195 -6.43 -17.98 -6.87
N THR A 196 -6.97 -19.14 -7.25
CA THR A 196 -7.96 -19.27 -8.34
C THR A 196 -9.36 -19.66 -7.84
N ASP A 197 -9.60 -19.60 -6.52
CA ASP A 197 -10.91 -19.92 -5.93
C ASP A 197 -11.93 -18.80 -6.23
N ALA A 198 -12.81 -19.06 -7.18
CA ALA A 198 -13.88 -18.14 -7.57
C ALA A 198 -14.93 -17.89 -6.46
N THR A 199 -15.13 -18.85 -5.54
CA THR A 199 -16.08 -18.70 -4.43
C THR A 199 -15.50 -17.76 -3.38
N PHE A 200 -14.24 -17.98 -3.00
CA PHE A 200 -13.54 -17.12 -2.05
C PHE A 200 -13.30 -15.71 -2.64
N LYS A 201 -13.02 -15.60 -3.94
CA LYS A 201 -12.98 -14.32 -4.66
C LYS A 201 -14.30 -13.56 -4.49
N GLN A 202 -15.43 -14.19 -4.83
CA GLN A 202 -16.75 -13.57 -4.72
C GLN A 202 -17.11 -13.21 -3.29
N GLN A 203 -16.70 -14.02 -2.30
CA GLN A 203 -16.90 -13.73 -0.87
C GLN A 203 -16.19 -12.44 -0.45
N LEU A 204 -14.92 -12.26 -0.84
CA LEU A 204 -14.16 -11.05 -0.55
C LEU A 204 -14.71 -9.83 -1.31
N GLU A 205 -15.13 -9.99 -2.56
CA GLU A 205 -15.80 -8.89 -3.31
C GLU A 205 -17.13 -8.48 -2.65
N ASN A 206 -17.90 -9.43 -2.12
CA ASN A 206 -19.13 -9.16 -1.37
C ASN A 206 -18.86 -8.46 -0.01
N ASP A 207 -17.71 -8.76 0.62
CA ASP A 207 -17.20 -8.04 1.79
C ASP A 207 -16.49 -6.71 1.42
N GLY A 208 -16.57 -6.30 0.15
CA GLY A 208 -16.09 -4.99 -0.34
C GLY A 208 -14.58 -4.86 -0.42
N TYR A 209 -13.85 -5.95 -0.61
CA TYR A 209 -12.43 -5.91 -0.94
C TYR A 209 -12.21 -5.57 -2.42
N TYR A 210 -11.23 -4.72 -2.71
CA TYR A 210 -10.72 -4.55 -4.07
C TYR A 210 -9.83 -5.74 -4.45
N VAL A 211 -10.14 -6.40 -5.57
CA VAL A 211 -9.41 -7.58 -6.06
C VAL A 211 -8.59 -7.27 -7.30
N ILE A 212 -7.33 -7.70 -7.28
CA ILE A 212 -6.37 -7.62 -8.38
C ILE A 212 -6.00 -9.00 -8.92
N GLN A 213 -5.33 -9.01 -10.07
CA GLN A 213 -4.55 -10.15 -10.53
C GLN A 213 -3.11 -10.02 -10.03
N ALA A 214 -2.55 -11.12 -9.57
CA ALA A 214 -1.28 -11.12 -8.88
C ALA A 214 -0.52 -12.43 -9.09
N TYR A 215 0.78 -12.37 -8.81
CA TYR A 215 1.64 -13.54 -8.73
C TYR A 215 2.66 -13.40 -7.60
N TYR A 216 3.32 -14.49 -7.26
CA TYR A 216 4.52 -14.48 -6.41
C TYR A 216 5.41 -15.69 -6.70
N PRO A 217 6.73 -15.59 -6.46
CA PRO A 217 7.65 -16.72 -6.60
C PRO A 217 7.46 -17.74 -5.48
N HIS A 218 7.37 -19.03 -5.84
CA HIS A 218 7.29 -20.16 -4.92
C HIS A 218 8.01 -21.38 -5.50
N GLN A 219 9.01 -21.91 -4.79
CA GLN A 219 9.72 -23.15 -5.16
C GLN A 219 10.18 -23.19 -6.65
N ASN A 220 10.86 -22.12 -7.10
CA ASN A 220 11.33 -21.93 -8.49
C ASN A 220 10.22 -21.84 -9.57
N GLN A 221 8.96 -21.71 -9.17
CA GLN A 221 7.81 -21.45 -10.04
C GLN A 221 7.09 -20.16 -9.61
N TYR A 222 6.07 -19.75 -10.36
CA TYR A 222 5.15 -18.71 -9.94
C TYR A 222 3.83 -19.32 -9.48
N GLN A 223 3.24 -18.73 -8.45
CA GLN A 223 1.83 -18.89 -8.12
C GLN A 223 1.10 -17.71 -8.73
N VAL A 224 0.08 -17.97 -9.56
CA VAL A 224 -0.65 -16.95 -10.32
C VAL A 224 -2.14 -17.05 -9.98
N GLY A 225 -2.79 -15.92 -9.74
CA GLY A 225 -4.18 -15.88 -9.31
C GLY A 225 -4.62 -14.48 -8.88
N TYR A 226 -5.56 -14.44 -7.95
CA TYR A 226 -6.14 -13.20 -7.43
C TYR A 226 -5.69 -12.90 -6.00
N ALA A 227 -5.75 -11.62 -5.63
CA ALA A 227 -5.49 -11.15 -4.28
C ALA A 227 -6.42 -9.98 -3.91
N ALA A 228 -6.81 -9.89 -2.65
CA ALA A 228 -7.70 -8.85 -2.12
C ALA A 228 -6.94 -7.85 -1.23
N LEU A 229 -7.12 -6.55 -1.49
CA LEU A 229 -6.44 -5.47 -0.78
C LEU A 229 -6.95 -5.37 0.67
N SER A 230 -6.16 -5.79 1.65
CA SER A 230 -6.55 -5.72 3.07
C SER A 230 -6.14 -4.41 3.74
N GLY A 231 -5.09 -3.75 3.24
CA GLY A 231 -4.54 -2.53 3.83
C GLY A 231 -3.62 -1.76 2.89
N MET A 232 -3.48 -0.46 3.10
CA MET A 232 -2.66 0.45 2.30
C MET A 232 -2.06 1.56 3.16
N HIS A 233 -0.73 1.68 3.11
CA HIS A 233 0.01 2.85 3.55
C HIS A 233 0.36 3.73 2.36
N VAL A 234 0.22 5.03 2.56
CA VAL A 234 0.63 6.04 1.60
C VAL A 234 1.52 7.02 2.34
N ILE A 235 2.75 7.21 1.86
CA ILE A 235 3.69 8.20 2.40
C ILE A 235 4.08 9.19 1.30
N ASN A 236 4.08 10.49 1.60
CA ASN A 236 4.41 11.53 0.61
C ASN A 236 5.13 12.77 1.19
N LYS A 237 5.87 13.50 0.33
CA LYS A 237 6.77 14.60 0.70
C LYS A 237 6.13 16.00 0.60
N LEU A 238 4.87 16.17 0.99
CA LEU A 238 4.24 17.51 1.02
C LEU A 238 4.86 18.41 2.12
N SER A 239 5.49 17.80 3.13
CA SER A 239 6.12 18.45 4.27
C SER A 239 7.59 17.99 4.44
N PRO A 240 8.43 18.76 5.19
CA PRO A 240 9.77 18.33 5.59
C PRO A 240 9.80 17.01 6.37
N GLU A 241 8.77 16.72 7.16
CA GLU A 241 8.64 15.53 8.02
C GLU A 241 7.90 14.36 7.35
N TRP A 242 7.57 14.52 6.05
CA TRP A 242 6.61 13.68 5.31
C TRP A 242 5.19 13.69 5.91
N ILE A 243 4.30 13.00 5.21
CA ILE A 243 2.95 12.66 5.68
C ILE A 243 2.77 11.18 5.46
N TRP A 244 2.30 10.48 6.48
CA TRP A 244 1.87 9.10 6.45
C TRP A 244 0.35 9.03 6.61
N THR A 245 -0.30 8.17 5.81
CA THR A 245 -1.71 7.82 5.98
C THR A 245 -1.87 6.32 5.91
N THR A 246 -2.80 5.77 6.67
CA THR A 246 -3.06 4.33 6.70
C THR A 246 -4.54 3.98 6.59
N PHE A 247 -4.85 3.09 5.67
CA PHE A 247 -6.18 2.60 5.37
C PHE A 247 -6.24 1.08 5.47
N GLU A 248 -7.36 0.53 5.92
CA GLU A 248 -7.60 -0.92 5.88
C GLU A 248 -9.07 -1.27 5.70
N ASN A 249 -9.34 -2.53 5.35
CA ASN A 249 -10.70 -3.04 5.21
C ASN A 249 -11.28 -3.44 6.58
N VAL A 250 -12.47 -2.94 6.92
CA VAL A 250 -13.17 -3.20 8.19
C VAL A 250 -13.43 -4.69 8.46
N ASN A 251 -13.42 -5.52 7.41
CA ASN A 251 -13.66 -6.96 7.48
C ASN A 251 -12.39 -7.80 7.75
N ASN A 252 -11.21 -7.20 7.91
CA ASN A 252 -9.92 -7.92 8.06
C ASN A 252 -9.91 -8.99 9.16
N HIS A 253 -10.62 -8.75 10.26
CA HIS A 253 -10.79 -9.67 11.38
C HIS A 253 -11.45 -11.00 11.00
N LYS A 254 -12.18 -11.08 9.88
CA LYS A 254 -12.76 -12.32 9.37
C LYS A 254 -11.72 -13.24 8.73
N TYR A 255 -10.63 -12.69 8.20
CA TYR A 255 -9.73 -13.36 7.25
C TYR A 255 -8.27 -13.45 7.70
N THR A 256 -7.89 -12.75 8.76
CA THR A 256 -6.53 -12.75 9.32
C THR A 256 -6.54 -12.98 10.82
N VAL A 257 -5.46 -13.57 11.35
CA VAL A 257 -5.36 -13.98 12.76
C VAL A 257 -4.02 -13.58 13.38
N THR A 258 -4.03 -13.41 14.70
CA THR A 258 -2.82 -13.21 15.51
C THR A 258 -1.91 -14.44 15.47
N ASN A 259 -0.61 -14.22 15.68
CA ASN A 259 0.38 -15.29 15.87
C ASN A 259 0.33 -15.92 17.28
N ALA A 260 -0.74 -15.68 18.05
CA ALA A 260 -0.93 -16.24 19.37
C ALA A 260 -1.27 -17.74 19.29
N VAL A 261 -1.14 -18.45 20.43
CA VAL A 261 -1.55 -19.85 20.56
C VAL A 261 -2.54 -19.96 21.74
N PRO A 262 -3.84 -20.19 21.49
CA PRO A 262 -4.49 -20.31 20.18
C PRO A 262 -4.56 -18.98 19.42
N ALA A 263 -4.60 -19.07 18.09
CA ALA A 263 -4.72 -17.90 17.22
C ALA A 263 -6.12 -17.26 17.34
N THR A 264 -6.17 -15.93 17.38
CA THR A 264 -7.41 -15.15 17.50
C THR A 264 -7.62 -14.26 16.27
N PRO A 265 -8.86 -13.85 15.94
CA PRO A 265 -9.13 -12.83 14.91
C PRO A 265 -8.23 -11.60 15.07
N MET A 266 -7.61 -11.16 13.97
CA MET A 266 -6.78 -9.95 13.95
C MET A 266 -7.66 -8.70 13.98
N THR A 267 -7.49 -7.86 14.98
CA THR A 267 -8.22 -6.59 15.14
C THR A 267 -7.24 -5.43 15.19
N ASN A 268 -7.62 -4.27 14.67
CA ASN A 268 -6.88 -3.04 14.92
C ASN A 268 -7.12 -2.60 16.37
N THR A 269 -6.06 -2.54 17.17
CA THR A 269 -6.12 -2.12 18.57
C THR A 269 -6.07 -0.59 18.73
N THR A 270 -5.59 0.13 17.72
CA THR A 270 -5.57 1.60 17.68
C THR A 270 -6.90 2.16 17.14
N GLY A 271 -7.44 1.55 16.09
CA GLY A 271 -8.66 1.95 15.40
C GLY A 271 -8.58 3.34 14.75
N PRO A 272 -9.65 3.78 14.06
CA PRO A 272 -9.73 5.13 13.54
C PRO A 272 -9.56 6.20 14.62
N THR A 273 -8.64 7.14 14.43
CA THR A 273 -8.47 8.29 15.31
C THR A 273 -9.76 9.13 15.36
N PRO A 274 -10.03 9.87 16.47
CA PRO A 274 -11.25 10.67 16.58
C PRO A 274 -11.50 11.65 15.42
N PRO A 275 -10.48 12.30 14.81
CA PRO A 275 -10.65 13.09 13.59
C PRO A 275 -11.03 12.27 12.34
N SER A 276 -10.58 11.02 12.24
CA SER A 276 -10.81 10.16 11.06
C SER A 276 -12.25 9.61 11.01
N ILE A 277 -12.86 9.30 12.15
CA ILE A 277 -14.22 8.74 12.26
C ILE A 277 -15.30 9.53 11.46
N PRO A 278 -15.46 10.86 11.62
CA PRO A 278 -16.46 11.61 10.85
C PRO A 278 -16.12 11.68 9.35
N VAL A 279 -14.83 11.69 8.99
CA VAL A 279 -14.41 11.73 7.58
C VAL A 279 -14.64 10.38 6.90
N ASN A 280 -14.32 9.27 7.57
CA ASN A 280 -14.66 7.91 7.13
C ASN A 280 -16.16 7.81 6.78
N SER A 281 -17.02 8.23 7.70
CA SER A 281 -18.47 8.20 7.52
C SER A 281 -18.93 8.98 6.26
N SER A 282 -18.30 10.12 5.98
CA SER A 282 -18.60 10.94 4.80
C SER A 282 -18.10 10.30 3.50
N PHE A 283 -16.83 9.87 3.46
CA PHE A 283 -16.24 9.30 2.25
C PHE A 283 -16.82 7.92 1.92
N GLN A 284 -17.07 7.05 2.89
CA GLN A 284 -17.71 5.75 2.66
C GLN A 284 -19.13 5.90 2.08
N GLY A 285 -19.84 6.99 2.40
CA GLY A 285 -21.13 7.32 1.80
C GLY A 285 -21.03 7.86 0.36
N ASN A 286 -19.95 8.55 0.02
CA ASN A 286 -19.73 9.16 -1.30
C ASN A 286 -19.02 8.21 -2.30
N TYR A 287 -18.28 7.21 -1.82
CA TYR A 287 -17.49 6.28 -2.63
C TYR A 287 -17.88 4.83 -2.30
N PRO A 288 -19.00 4.30 -2.85
CA PRO A 288 -19.54 3.00 -2.47
C PRO A 288 -18.54 1.84 -2.67
N ASP A 289 -17.76 1.88 -3.75
CA ASP A 289 -16.71 0.88 -4.07
C ASP A 289 -15.55 0.86 -3.06
N LEU A 290 -15.40 1.93 -2.26
CA LEU A 290 -14.40 2.06 -1.20
C LEU A 290 -15.05 2.06 0.20
N SER A 291 -16.36 1.82 0.31
CA SER A 291 -17.14 1.97 1.55
C SER A 291 -16.77 0.98 2.67
N LYS A 292 -15.93 -0.02 2.39
CA LYS A 292 -15.39 -0.98 3.36
C LYS A 292 -13.95 -0.70 3.76
N TYR A 293 -13.33 0.33 3.20
CA TYR A 293 -12.05 0.86 3.68
C TYR A 293 -12.28 2.01 4.64
N GLU A 294 -11.44 2.12 5.66
CA GLU A 294 -11.43 3.24 6.59
C GLU A 294 -10.03 3.80 6.78
N LEU A 295 -9.91 5.14 6.89
CA LEU A 295 -8.71 5.81 7.36
C LEU A 295 -8.57 5.52 8.85
N ILE A 296 -7.48 4.87 9.23
CA ILE A 296 -7.12 4.70 10.64
C ILE A 296 -6.56 6.03 11.16
N GLY A 297 -5.69 6.69 10.39
CA GLY A 297 -5.23 8.03 10.75
C GLY A 297 -4.16 8.60 9.84
N VAL A 298 -3.79 9.84 10.16
CA VAL A 298 -2.73 10.61 9.50
C VAL A 298 -1.66 10.95 10.53
N GLU A 299 -0.40 10.74 10.17
CA GLU A 299 0.76 11.17 10.95
C GLU A 299 1.61 12.10 10.07
N PHE A 300 1.87 13.33 10.53
CA PHE A 300 2.51 14.38 9.73
C PHE A 300 3.34 15.37 10.57
N LYS A 301 3.57 15.01 11.83
CA LYS A 301 4.34 15.76 12.81
C LYS A 301 5.13 14.78 13.66
N PRO A 302 6.30 15.18 14.19
CA PRO A 302 7.04 14.43 15.20
C PRO A 302 6.31 14.47 16.55
N VAL A 303 5.23 13.69 16.68
CA VAL A 303 4.43 13.56 17.91
C VAL A 303 4.41 12.10 18.38
N THR A 304 4.27 11.88 19.68
CA THR A 304 3.99 10.54 20.22
C THR A 304 2.58 10.13 19.84
N GLN A 305 2.44 9.44 18.71
CA GLN A 305 1.17 8.89 18.25
C GLN A 305 1.36 7.41 17.92
N VAL A 306 0.66 6.56 18.67
CA VAL A 306 0.53 5.15 18.30
C VAL A 306 -0.56 5.06 17.23
N LEU A 307 -0.18 4.63 16.03
CA LEU A 307 -1.03 4.50 14.85
C LEU A 307 -0.60 3.23 14.13
N ALA A 308 -1.49 2.24 14.04
CA ALA A 308 -1.17 0.93 13.50
C ALA A 308 -2.22 0.47 12.50
N ASN A 309 -1.79 -0.29 11.49
CA ASN A 309 -2.67 -1.03 10.62
C ASN A 309 -2.65 -2.50 11.05
N SER A 310 -3.83 -3.13 11.18
CA SER A 310 -3.89 -4.52 11.64
C SER A 310 -3.18 -5.51 10.70
N GLN A 311 -2.94 -5.10 9.45
CA GLN A 311 -2.35 -5.93 8.40
C GLN A 311 -0.85 -5.72 8.19
N LEU A 312 -0.32 -4.56 8.59
CA LEU A 312 1.04 -4.11 8.23
C LEU A 312 1.94 -3.90 9.47
N GLU A 313 1.34 -3.72 10.66
CA GLU A 313 2.00 -3.64 11.98
C GLU A 313 1.41 -4.66 12.99
N SER A 314 0.95 -5.81 12.50
CA SER A 314 -0.02 -6.68 13.18
C SER A 314 0.36 -7.12 14.60
N ALA A 315 1.66 -7.31 14.88
CA ALA A 315 2.18 -7.83 16.15
C ALA A 315 2.84 -6.76 17.05
N PHE A 316 2.89 -5.49 16.60
CA PHE A 316 3.49 -4.38 17.34
C PHE A 316 2.62 -3.10 17.30
N GLN A 317 1.31 -3.29 17.17
CA GLN A 317 0.33 -2.20 17.01
C GLN A 317 0.37 -1.17 18.15
N ASP A 318 0.73 -1.61 19.37
CA ASP A 318 0.87 -0.80 20.57
C ASP A 318 2.15 0.07 20.62
N THR A 319 3.13 -0.22 19.76
CA THR A 319 4.40 0.51 19.65
C THR A 319 4.66 1.07 18.25
N SER A 320 3.64 1.07 17.39
CA SER A 320 3.72 1.62 16.03
C SER A 320 3.56 3.15 16.02
N SER A 321 4.64 3.89 15.78
CA SER A 321 4.58 5.23 15.16
C SER A 321 5.29 5.14 13.81
N CYS A 322 4.55 5.43 12.75
CA CYS A 322 5.02 5.20 11.39
C CYS A 322 6.08 6.22 11.00
N LEU A 323 5.90 7.51 11.33
CA LEU A 323 6.93 8.54 11.08
C LEU A 323 8.13 8.43 12.02
N ALA A 324 7.97 8.06 13.30
CA ALA A 324 9.13 7.83 14.16
C ALA A 324 9.97 6.65 13.67
N CYS A 325 9.34 5.54 13.30
CA CYS A 325 10.00 4.40 12.69
C CYS A 325 10.64 4.76 11.32
N HIS A 326 9.87 5.38 10.41
CA HIS A 326 10.38 5.74 9.09
C HIS A 326 11.51 6.77 9.15
N GLY A 327 11.46 7.73 10.07
CA GLY A 327 12.53 8.71 10.31
C GLY A 327 13.85 8.08 10.79
N THR A 328 13.88 6.80 11.14
CA THR A 328 15.13 6.04 11.39
C THR A 328 15.77 5.47 10.12
N ALA A 329 15.23 5.73 8.92
CA ALA A 329 15.85 5.35 7.65
C ALA A 329 17.24 5.98 7.52
N ALA A 330 18.29 5.19 7.70
CA ALA A 330 19.66 5.68 7.61
C ALA A 330 20.66 4.56 7.25
N TYR A 331 21.79 4.93 6.63
CA TYR A 331 22.86 4.02 6.24
C TYR A 331 24.25 4.58 6.60
N SER A 332 25.10 3.71 7.14
CA SER A 332 26.49 3.96 7.49
C SER A 332 27.41 2.99 6.75
N LYS A 333 28.54 3.48 6.23
CA LYS A 333 29.55 2.61 5.57
C LYS A 333 30.19 1.62 6.54
N GLN A 334 30.20 1.95 7.83
CA GLN A 334 30.81 1.17 8.90
C GLN A 334 29.78 0.31 9.66
N LYS A 335 28.57 0.84 9.89
CA LYS A 335 27.53 0.20 10.73
C LYS A 335 26.45 -0.49 9.89
N GLY A 336 26.42 -0.30 8.57
CA GLY A 336 25.36 -0.77 7.68
C GLY A 336 24.09 0.06 7.81
N TYR A 337 22.93 -0.54 7.56
CA TYR A 337 21.65 0.11 7.81
C TYR A 337 21.39 0.30 9.30
N PHE A 338 20.80 1.43 9.69
CA PHE A 338 20.39 1.68 11.07
C PHE A 338 19.44 0.59 11.57
N ASN A 339 19.76 0.06 12.75
CA ASN A 339 18.90 -0.87 13.47
C ASN A 339 18.00 -0.09 14.43
N PHE A 340 16.72 -0.10 14.10
CA PHE A 340 15.64 0.63 14.76
C PHE A 340 14.92 -0.22 15.83
N ALA A 341 15.19 -1.53 15.87
CA ALA A 341 14.71 -2.42 16.92
C ALA A 341 15.38 -2.05 18.25
N MET A 342 14.60 -1.47 19.16
CA MET A 342 15.04 -1.13 20.51
C MET A 342 14.91 -2.35 21.42
N LYS A 343 15.86 -2.52 22.34
CA LYS A 343 15.84 -3.59 23.34
C LYS A 343 15.20 -3.07 24.61
N GLU A 344 14.11 -3.70 25.03
CA GLU A 344 13.51 -3.51 26.36
C GLU A 344 13.31 -4.87 27.05
N ASP A 345 13.17 -4.86 28.37
CA ASP A 345 13.03 -6.07 29.19
C ASP A 345 11.68 -6.76 28.93
N GLY A 346 11.65 -7.59 27.89
CA GLY A 346 10.48 -8.39 27.50
C GLY A 346 10.30 -8.59 26.00
N GLY A 347 10.99 -7.82 25.14
CA GLY A 347 10.81 -7.95 23.69
C GLY A 347 11.63 -7.00 22.82
N ILE A 348 11.27 -6.96 21.54
CA ILE A 348 11.70 -5.94 20.57
C ILE A 348 10.59 -4.91 20.49
N VAL A 349 10.92 -3.63 20.67
CA VAL A 349 10.00 -2.51 20.49
C VAL A 349 10.53 -1.53 19.46
N TYR A 350 9.64 -0.70 18.92
CA TYR A 350 9.97 0.28 17.87
C TYR A 350 9.85 1.71 18.38
N PRO A 351 10.53 2.69 17.75
CA PRO A 351 10.44 4.08 18.16
C PRO A 351 9.01 4.59 18.02
N THR A 352 8.40 4.98 19.15
CA THR A 352 7.11 5.70 19.20
C THR A 352 7.28 7.21 19.18
N THR A 353 8.54 7.68 19.16
CA THR A 353 8.95 9.08 19.06
C THR A 353 10.23 9.20 18.22
N PRO A 354 10.49 10.36 17.58
CA PRO A 354 11.72 10.56 16.81
C PRO A 354 12.96 10.41 17.69
N LEU A 355 13.88 9.54 17.27
CA LEU A 355 15.17 9.37 17.94
C LEU A 355 16.03 10.64 17.78
N PRO A 356 16.82 11.02 18.81
CA PRO A 356 17.67 12.21 18.75
C PRO A 356 18.75 12.10 17.67
N ALA A 357 19.19 13.24 17.13
CA ALA A 357 20.19 13.29 16.07
C ALA A 357 21.53 12.61 16.43
N SER A 358 21.85 12.51 17.73
CA SER A 358 23.01 11.78 18.26
C SER A 358 23.06 10.31 17.85
N ASP A 359 21.91 9.66 17.74
CA ASP A 359 21.82 8.21 17.49
C ASP A 359 22.22 7.89 16.04
N PHE A 360 22.09 8.87 15.15
CA PHE A 360 22.48 8.82 13.75
C PHE A 360 23.93 9.26 13.50
N ALA A 361 24.76 9.38 14.55
CA ALA A 361 26.20 9.58 14.39
C ALA A 361 26.82 8.53 13.45
N ASP A 362 27.59 8.99 12.47
CA ASP A 362 28.18 8.20 11.37
C ASP A 362 27.18 7.52 10.40
N TYR A 363 25.91 7.91 10.40
CA TYR A 363 24.92 7.53 9.39
C TYR A 363 24.57 8.72 8.49
N ASN A 364 24.28 8.45 7.22
CA ASN A 364 23.51 9.34 6.36
C ASN A 364 22.03 8.95 6.44
N LYS A 365 21.14 9.91 6.67
CA LYS A 365 19.69 9.70 6.56
C LYS A 365 19.31 9.34 5.12
N LEU A 366 18.33 8.45 4.99
CA LEU A 366 17.69 8.09 3.74
C LEU A 366 16.31 8.77 3.61
N ASP A 367 16.22 9.98 4.18
CA ASP A 367 14.96 10.70 4.41
C ASP A 367 14.00 9.82 5.24
N PHE A 368 12.84 9.42 4.70
CA PHE A 368 11.90 8.46 5.31
C PHE A 368 11.72 7.19 4.44
N VAL A 369 12.55 7.01 3.41
CA VAL A 369 12.37 6.04 2.33
C VAL A 369 13.00 4.70 2.68
N TRP A 370 12.23 3.84 3.35
CA TRP A 370 12.66 2.51 3.76
C TRP A 370 12.82 1.51 2.61
N SER A 371 12.19 1.76 1.45
CA SER A 371 12.32 0.91 0.27
C SER A 371 13.78 0.72 -0.18
N LEU A 372 14.62 1.73 0.05
CA LEU A 372 16.06 1.70 -0.21
C LEU A 372 16.79 0.51 0.43
N LYS A 373 16.27 -0.04 1.54
CA LYS A 373 16.83 -1.26 2.18
C LYS A 373 16.73 -2.53 1.31
N ARG A 374 15.89 -2.53 0.26
CA ARG A 374 15.80 -3.63 -0.73
C ARG A 374 16.98 -3.63 -1.72
N ALA A 375 17.79 -2.58 -1.77
CA ALA A 375 18.93 -2.47 -2.69
C ALA A 375 19.94 -3.62 -2.52
N GLN A 376 20.45 -4.12 -3.64
CA GLN A 376 21.46 -5.18 -3.68
C GLN A 376 22.85 -4.62 -4.04
N TRP A 377 23.91 -5.35 -3.68
CA TRP A 377 25.26 -5.04 -4.15
C TRP A 377 25.38 -5.36 -5.64
N GLN A 378 25.98 -4.42 -6.38
CA GLN A 378 26.53 -4.70 -7.70
C GLN A 378 27.83 -5.47 -7.53
N ARG A 379 27.86 -6.68 -8.10
CA ARG A 379 28.95 -7.67 -8.03
C ARG A 379 29.52 -7.92 -9.41
#